data_AF-A0A6P0I6M3-F1
#
_entry.id   AF-A0A6P0I6M3-F1
#
_cell.length_a   1.000
_cell.length_b   1.000
_cell.length_c   1.000
_cell.angle_alpha   90.00
_cell.angle_beta   90.00
_cell.angle_gamma   90.00
#
_symmetry.space_group_name_H-M   'P 1'
#
loop_
_entity.id
_entity.type
_entity.pdbx_description
1 polymer ?
#
loop_
_entity_poly.entity_id
_entity_poly.type
_entity_poly.pdbx_seq_one_letter_code
_entity_poly.pdbx_strand_id
1 'polypeptide(L)'
;MKALLSRIDFSYIYAFLGEATLALTFMFYIVIARVLGPQEYGVFAGAVALAAVFSLFIQFGFPTLMTREVAANPVESPKSTIRFLLIEVLNSLPILLVLLPIAQLLGFEGKG
;
A
#
# COMPACT_ATOMS: atom_id res chain seq x y z
N MET A 1 17.84 3.72 -33.14
CA MET A 1 16.54 3.50 -32.45
C MET A 1 16.13 2.03 -32.33
N LYS A 2 16.21 1.19 -33.38
CA LYS A 2 15.84 -0.24 -33.30
C LYS A 2 16.64 -1.07 -32.26
N ALA A 3 17.94 -0.80 -32.09
CA ALA A 3 18.79 -1.50 -31.12
C ALA A 3 18.55 -1.11 -29.64
N LEU A 4 17.91 0.05 -29.41
CA LEU A 4 17.52 0.54 -28.08
C LEU A 4 16.17 -0.06 -27.67
N LEU A 5 15.23 -0.16 -28.61
CA LEU A 5 13.93 -0.80 -28.41
C LEU A 5 14.03 -2.32 -28.20
N SER A 6 15.02 -2.99 -28.80
CA SER A 6 15.23 -4.43 -28.59
C SER A 6 15.84 -4.80 -27.23
N ARG A 7 16.15 -3.80 -26.38
CA ARG A 7 16.65 -3.97 -25.01
C ARG A 7 15.56 -3.75 -23.95
N ILE A 8 14.37 -3.29 -24.37
CA ILE A 8 13.23 -3.10 -23.47
C ILE A 8 12.58 -4.46 -23.27
N ASP A 9 12.94 -5.10 -22.16
CA ASP A 9 12.28 -6.29 -21.66
C ASP A 9 10.87 -5.91 -21.12
N PHE A 10 9.91 -6.84 -21.23
CA PHE A 10 8.55 -6.69 -20.71
C PHE A 10 8.54 -6.33 -19.23
N SER A 11 9.57 -6.73 -18.48
CA SER A 11 9.84 -6.35 -17.09
C SER A 11 9.72 -4.83 -16.83
N TYR A 12 10.21 -3.98 -17.73
CA TYR A 12 10.12 -2.53 -17.58
C TYR A 12 8.70 -1.99 -17.77
N ILE A 13 7.91 -2.63 -18.65
CA ILE A 13 6.51 -2.27 -18.86
C ILE A 13 5.70 -2.63 -17.60
N TYR A 14 5.95 -3.79 -16.99
CA TYR A 14 5.32 -4.18 -15.74
C TYR A 14 5.69 -3.25 -14.57
N ALA A 15 6.96 -2.88 -14.45
CA ALA A 15 7.40 -1.91 -13.45
C ALA A 15 6.71 -0.54 -13.64
N PHE A 16 6.66 -0.04 -14.90
CA PHE A 16 5.97 1.20 -15.23
C PHE A 16 4.46 1.15 -14.91
N LEU A 17 3.78 0.05 -15.23
CA LEU A 17 2.38 -0.15 -14.86
C LEU A 17 2.17 -0.19 -13.34
N GLY A 18 3.13 -0.74 -12.60
CA GLY A 18 3.16 -0.67 -11.14
C GLY A 18 3.18 0.77 -10.64
N GLU A 19 4.10 1.59 -11.16
CA GLU A 19 4.20 3.02 -10.81
C GLU A 19 2.99 3.84 -11.25
N ALA A 20 2.31 3.45 -12.34
CA ALA A 20 1.09 4.10 -12.80
C ALA A 20 -0.06 4.06 -11.76
N THR A 21 0.00 3.15 -10.79
CA THR A 21 -0.94 3.14 -9.65
C THR A 21 -0.85 4.40 -8.79
N LEU A 22 0.28 5.11 -8.78
CA LEU A 22 0.42 6.41 -8.11
C LEU A 22 -0.44 7.47 -8.79
N ALA A 23 -0.53 7.46 -10.13
CA ALA A 23 -1.41 8.37 -10.85
C ALA A 23 -2.89 8.09 -10.55
N LEU A 24 -3.27 6.81 -10.46
CA LEU A 24 -4.62 6.42 -10.03
C LEU A 24 -4.91 6.88 -8.60
N THR A 25 -3.94 6.70 -7.69
CA THR A 25 -4.04 7.16 -6.31
C THR A 25 -4.22 8.68 -6.28
N PHE A 26 -3.39 9.44 -6.99
CA PHE A 26 -3.52 10.89 -7.08
C PHE A 26 -4.90 11.33 -7.57
N MET A 27 -5.40 10.72 -8.65
CA MET A 27 -6.75 10.98 -9.16
C MET A 27 -7.84 10.66 -8.13
N PHE A 28 -7.69 9.55 -7.40
CA PHE A 28 -8.59 9.17 -6.32
C PHE A 28 -8.65 10.24 -5.22
N TYR A 29 -7.51 10.78 -4.77
CA TYR A 29 -7.49 11.83 -3.75
C TYR A 29 -8.15 13.12 -4.23
N ILE A 30 -8.00 13.48 -5.51
CA ILE A 30 -8.71 14.64 -6.09
C ILE A 30 -10.23 14.43 -6.01
N VAL A 31 -10.72 13.27 -6.42
CA VAL A 31 -12.16 12.96 -6.40
C VAL A 31 -12.69 13.00 -4.97
N ILE A 32 -12.00 12.38 -4.03
CA ILE A 32 -12.38 12.38 -2.60
C ILE A 32 -12.42 13.81 -2.04
N ALA A 33 -11.40 14.63 -2.31
CA ALA A 33 -11.38 16.03 -1.88
C ALA A 33 -12.57 16.84 -2.42
N ARG A 34 -13.00 16.55 -3.65
CA ARG A 34 -14.15 17.22 -4.28
C ARG A 34 -15.49 16.77 -3.72
N VAL A 35 -15.62 15.50 -3.32
CA VAL A 35 -16.85 14.94 -2.75
C VAL A 35 -17.02 15.32 -1.28
N LEU A 36 -15.94 15.26 -0.50
CA LEU A 36 -15.97 15.49 0.96
C LEU A 36 -15.94 16.98 1.34
N GLY A 37 -15.34 17.83 0.50
CA GLY A 37 -15.07 19.22 0.86
C GLY A 37 -13.92 19.37 1.87
N PRO A 38 -13.49 20.60 2.20
CA PRO A 38 -12.24 20.85 2.92
C PRO A 38 -12.18 20.27 4.34
N GLN A 39 -13.28 20.31 5.08
CA GLN A 39 -13.34 19.89 6.48
C GLN A 39 -13.20 18.37 6.59
N GLU A 40 -14.08 17.62 5.93
CA GLU A 40 -14.07 16.15 5.95
C GLU A 40 -12.85 15.57 5.24
N TYR A 41 -12.34 16.24 4.20
CA TYR A 41 -11.08 15.85 3.57
C TYR A 41 -9.89 15.96 4.55
N GLY A 42 -9.90 16.94 5.45
CA GLY A 42 -8.88 17.07 6.50
C GLY A 42 -8.86 15.86 7.46
N VAL A 43 -10.05 15.39 7.87
CA VAL A 43 -10.19 14.19 8.70
C VAL A 43 -9.72 12.95 7.95
N PHE A 44 -10.17 12.78 6.69
CA PHE A 44 -9.73 11.68 5.83
C PHE A 44 -8.20 11.66 5.66
N ALA A 45 -7.60 12.81 5.31
CA ALA A 45 -6.16 12.93 5.11
C ALA A 45 -5.39 12.59 6.40
N GLY A 46 -5.87 13.04 7.56
CA GLY A 46 -5.31 12.69 8.86
C GLY A 46 -5.39 11.18 9.15
N ALA A 47 -6.55 10.57 8.90
CA ALA A 47 -6.75 9.12 9.09
C ALA A 47 -5.85 8.29 8.15
N VAL A 48 -5.72 8.68 6.88
CA VAL A 48 -4.80 8.02 5.94
C VAL A 48 -3.35 8.19 6.39
N ALA A 49 -2.93 9.38 6.79
CA ALA A 49 -1.57 9.61 7.28
C ALA A 49 -1.25 8.71 8.49
N LEU A 50 -2.20 8.59 9.43
CA LEU A 50 -2.07 7.67 10.56
C LEU A 50 -1.95 6.21 10.08
N ALA A 51 -2.84 5.78 9.18
CA ALA A 51 -2.81 4.43 8.61
C ALA A 51 -1.49 4.14 7.87
N ALA A 52 -0.92 5.13 7.17
CA ALA A 52 0.35 5.02 6.47
C ALA A 52 1.53 4.84 7.43
N VAL A 53 1.52 5.50 8.59
CA VAL A 53 2.54 5.26 9.62
C VAL A 53 2.41 3.84 10.19
N PHE A 54 1.18 3.40 10.47
CA PHE A 54 0.94 2.07 11.05
C PHE A 54 1.17 0.93 10.07
N SER A 55 0.98 1.14 8.76
CA SER A 55 1.22 0.11 7.73
C SER A 55 2.67 -0.35 7.69
N LEU A 56 3.63 0.50 8.06
CA LEU A 56 5.05 0.13 8.20
C LEU A 56 5.25 -1.01 9.20
N PHE A 57 4.46 -1.03 10.29
CA PHE A 57 4.52 -2.08 11.29
C PHE A 57 3.79 -3.35 10.85
N ILE A 58 2.73 -3.22 10.04
CA ILE A 58 2.02 -4.37 9.46
C ILE A 58 2.93 -5.12 8.49
N GLN A 59 3.56 -4.38 7.57
CA GLN A 59 4.40 -4.93 6.51
C GLN A 59 5.78 -5.33 7.00
N PHE A 60 6.36 -4.60 7.96
CA PHE A 60 7.64 -4.93 8.61
C PHE A 60 8.78 -5.34 7.63
N GLY A 61 8.82 -4.74 6.44
CA GLY A 61 9.81 -5.05 5.39
C GLY A 61 9.57 -6.35 4.61
N PHE A 62 8.48 -7.08 4.87
CA PHE A 62 8.11 -8.30 4.13
C PHE A 62 7.96 -8.11 2.62
N PRO A 63 7.48 -6.98 2.07
CA PRO A 63 7.41 -6.80 0.63
C PRO A 63 8.77 -6.93 -0.08
N THR A 64 9.84 -6.42 0.53
CA THR A 64 11.21 -6.55 0.00
C THR A 64 11.71 -7.98 0.10
N LEU A 65 11.46 -8.66 1.22
CA LEU A 65 11.82 -10.07 1.40
C LEU A 65 11.06 -10.97 0.42
N MET A 66 9.77 -10.74 0.25
CA MET A 66 8.91 -11.47 -0.68
C MET A 66 9.42 -11.33 -2.12
N THR A 67 9.72 -10.10 -2.57
CA THR A 67 10.31 -9.86 -3.91
C THR A 67 11.62 -10.63 -4.09
N ARG A 68 12.49 -10.63 -3.07
CA ARG A 68 13.77 -11.36 -3.10
C ARG A 68 13.57 -12.89 -3.17
N GLU A 69 12.70 -13.45 -2.34
CA GLU A 69 12.44 -14.90 -2.29
C GLU A 69 11.78 -15.39 -3.57
N VAL A 70 10.82 -14.64 -4.13
CA VAL A 70 10.15 -14.96 -5.39
C VAL A 70 11.14 -14.94 -6.56
N ALA A 71 12.06 -13.98 -6.59
CA ALA A 71 13.10 -13.91 -7.62
C ALA A 71 14.13 -15.05 -7.49
N ALA A 72 14.49 -15.43 -6.25
CA ALA A 72 15.46 -16.50 -5.99
C ALA A 72 14.89 -17.90 -6.25
N ASN A 73 13.62 -18.14 -5.91
CA ASN A 73 12.97 -19.45 -5.97
C ASN A 73 11.60 -19.38 -6.66
N PRO A 74 11.54 -19.21 -7.99
CA PRO A 74 10.28 -18.98 -8.72
C PRO A 74 9.29 -20.15 -8.63
N VAL A 75 9.78 -21.39 -8.50
CA VAL A 75 8.92 -22.60 -8.42
C VAL A 75 8.13 -22.65 -7.10
N GLU A 76 8.77 -22.28 -5.99
CA GLU A 76 8.15 -22.26 -4.64
C GLU A 76 7.50 -20.90 -4.31
N SER A 77 7.54 -19.96 -5.26
CA SER A 77 7.10 -18.57 -5.06
C SER A 77 5.67 -18.42 -4.51
N PRO A 78 4.64 -19.17 -4.98
CA PRO A 78 3.27 -18.94 -4.49
C PRO A 78 3.13 -19.28 -3.00
N LYS A 79 3.82 -20.34 -2.56
CA LYS A 79 3.79 -20.79 -1.16
C LYS A 79 4.43 -19.76 -0.23
N SER A 80 5.58 -19.20 -0.64
CA SER A 80 6.26 -18.15 0.12
C SER A 80 5.44 -16.85 0.16
N THR A 81 4.88 -16.42 -0.98
CA THR A 81 4.01 -15.24 -1.06
C THR A 81 2.80 -15.34 -0.12
N ILE A 82 2.09 -16.47 -0.13
CA ILE A 82 0.95 -16.70 0.76
C ILE A 82 1.40 -16.63 2.23
N ARG A 83 2.55 -17.22 2.57
CA ARG A 83 3.07 -17.18 3.94
C ARG A 83 3.36 -15.74 4.40
N PHE A 84 3.98 -14.92 3.56
CA PHE A 84 4.22 -13.50 3.89
C PHE A 84 2.92 -12.73 4.07
N LEU A 85 1.97 -12.90 3.15
CA LEU A 85 0.65 -12.25 3.26
C LEU A 85 -0.11 -12.68 4.52
N LEU A 86 -0.06 -13.96 4.91
CA LEU A 86 -0.67 -14.43 6.15
C LEU A 86 -0.03 -13.79 7.39
N ILE A 87 1.29 -13.59 7.38
CA ILE A 87 1.99 -12.90 8.46
C ILE A 87 1.59 -11.43 8.51
N GLU A 88 1.50 -10.74 7.37
CA GLU A 88 1.03 -9.35 7.31
C GLU A 88 -0.41 -9.22 7.82
N VAL A 89 -1.31 -10.12 7.43
CA VAL A 89 -2.70 -10.15 7.94
C VAL A 89 -2.71 -10.40 9.44
N LEU A 90 -1.91 -11.34 9.94
CA LEU A 90 -1.83 -11.62 11.37
C LEU A 90 -1.27 -10.42 12.15
N ASN A 91 -0.24 -9.75 11.62
CA ASN A 91 0.35 -8.53 12.18
C ASN A 91 -0.61 -7.33 12.13
N SER A 92 -1.53 -7.31 11.15
CA SER A 92 -2.53 -6.24 11.06
C SER A 92 -3.48 -6.22 12.26
N LEU A 93 -3.76 -7.38 12.88
CA LEU A 93 -4.69 -7.49 14.00
C LEU A 93 -4.25 -6.70 15.24
N PRO A 94 -3.06 -6.91 15.82
CA PRO A 94 -2.61 -6.12 16.97
C PRO A 94 -2.46 -4.64 16.61
N ILE A 95 -2.04 -4.32 15.38
CA ILE A 95 -1.93 -2.94 14.92
C ILE A 95 -3.31 -2.28 14.85
N LEU A 96 -4.34 -2.96 14.35
CA LEU A 96 -5.70 -2.44 14.32
C LEU A 96 -6.26 -2.21 15.73
N LEU A 97 -5.98 -3.11 16.68
CA LEU A 97 -6.36 -2.96 18.08
C LEU A 97 -5.75 -1.70 18.72
N VAL A 98 -4.57 -1.27 18.28
CA VAL A 98 -3.91 -0.04 18.74
C VAL A 98 -4.35 1.19 17.93
N LEU A 99 -4.57 1.04 16.63
CA LEU A 99 -4.98 2.11 15.73
C LEU A 99 -6.34 2.69 16.12
N LEU A 100 -7.33 1.83 16.40
CA LEU A 100 -8.70 2.25 16.72
C LEU A 100 -8.78 3.20 17.93
N PRO A 101 -8.22 2.88 19.11
CA PRO A 101 -8.27 3.81 20.25
C PRO A 101 -7.46 5.08 19.96
N ILE A 102 -6.34 5.01 19.23
CA ILE A 102 -5.57 6.20 18.86
C ILE A 102 -6.39 7.11 17.95
N ALA A 103 -7.09 6.55 16.95
CA ALA A 103 -7.95 7.32 16.07
C ALA A 103 -9.09 8.03 16.83
N GLN A 104 -9.68 7.34 17.82
CA GLN A 104 -10.69 7.93 18.70
C GLN A 104 -10.11 9.04 19.58
N LEU A 105 -8.93 8.83 20.19
CA LEU A 105 -8.23 9.83 21.00
C LEU A 105 -7.85 11.08 20.20
N LEU A 106 -7.55 10.92 18.91
CA LEU A 106 -7.25 12.03 17.99
C LEU A 106 -8.53 12.74 17.49
N GLY A 107 -9.72 12.30 17.90
CA GLY A 107 -10.97 12.93 17.53
C GLY A 107 -11.35 12.72 16.06
N PHE A 108 -10.91 11.63 15.44
CA PHE A 108 -11.44 11.19 14.15
C PHE A 108 -12.86 10.62 14.33
N GLU A 109 -13.79 11.49 14.69
CA GLU A 109 -15.22 11.18 14.78
C GLU A 109 -15.84 11.31 13.39
N GLY A 110 -16.02 10.19 12.71
CA GLY A 110 -16.82 10.15 11.49
C GLY A 110 -18.30 10.32 11.85
N LYS A 111 -18.84 11.54 11.72
CA LYS A 111 -20.28 11.74 11.50
C LYS A 111 -20.57 11.57 10.01
N GLY A 112 -20.34 10.36 9.51
CA GLY A 112 -20.78 9.93 8.17
C GLY A 112 -22.26 9.59 8.18
#